data_AF-D3BMN6-F1
#
_entry.id   AF-D3BMN6-F1
#
_cell.length_a   1.000
_cell.length_b   1.000
_cell.length_c   1.000
_cell.angle_alpha   90.00
_cell.angle_beta   90.00
_cell.angle_gamma   90.00
#
_symmetry.space_group_name_H-M   'P 1'
#
loop_
_entity.id
_entity.type
_entity.pdbx_description
1 polymer ?
#
loop_
_entity_poly.entity_id
_entity_poly.type
_entity_poly.pdbx_seq_one_letter_code
_entity_poly.pdbx_strand_id
1 'polypeptide(L)'
;MFRNIIALTLLVCIVVNAQQQLTDIQLNILGTYNFTSGSNITLNLQDSPAKLDGMLIPCYGKVNFFVGFNGKASPQDNVYQQYWDPEQQSLSFNLPTIGQPTNVSTLVVANATSSKPIVFQFIVTPDFNTIVNPKFPMPGNGGKLELAMTDKGKGATVKFTKTDNSNDTYQIYKFVGSLPDGAFPFSACGVQQYASPIDATLQEVGSNQLIASITGLDPSVPTGISIIVTRPGGYQNTYSYGILNDPNEASSTKSSIFIMAMILCFTILFGLIVINEVDQNLNLKDRTTKYFFVLAIYNKNTWINLTEYSATAFH
;
A
#
# COMPACT_ATOMS: atom_id res chain seq x y z
N MET A 1 55.32 38.23 -23.16
CA MET A 1 54.17 37.58 -23.84
C MET A 1 53.78 36.35 -23.05
N PHE A 2 52.79 36.47 -22.17
CA PHE A 2 52.22 35.34 -21.43
C PHE A 2 51.30 34.55 -22.36
N ARG A 3 51.61 33.27 -22.59
CA ARG A 3 50.68 32.33 -23.22
C ARG A 3 49.99 31.54 -22.13
N ASN A 4 48.74 31.92 -21.85
CA ASN A 4 47.78 31.14 -21.08
C ASN A 4 47.50 29.83 -21.82
N ILE A 5 47.93 28.70 -21.27
CA ILE A 5 47.40 27.39 -21.64
C ILE A 5 46.36 27.07 -20.57
N ILE A 6 45.09 27.28 -20.92
CA ILE A 6 43.96 26.79 -20.14
C ILE A 6 43.95 25.26 -20.34
N ALA A 7 44.42 24.55 -19.32
CA ALA A 7 44.21 23.11 -19.22
C ALA A 7 42.73 22.88 -18.89
N LEU A 8 41.94 22.57 -19.91
CA LEU A 8 40.57 22.13 -19.78
C LEU A 8 40.61 20.67 -19.27
N THR A 9 40.54 20.48 -17.95
CA THR A 9 40.38 19.16 -17.35
C THR A 9 38.97 18.66 -17.67
N LEU A 10 38.84 17.91 -18.76
CA LEU A 10 37.63 17.19 -19.11
C LEU A 10 37.42 16.10 -18.05
N LEU A 11 36.63 16.40 -17.03
CA LEU A 11 36.16 15.40 -16.07
C LEU A 11 35.15 14.51 -16.81
N VAL A 12 35.64 13.49 -17.50
CA VAL A 12 34.82 12.40 -17.99
C VAL A 12 34.35 11.64 -16.75
N CYS A 13 33.17 11.98 -16.24
CA CYS A 13 32.42 11.07 -15.37
C CYS A 13 32.11 9.82 -16.21
N ILE A 14 33.02 8.85 -16.19
CA ILE A 14 32.68 7.49 -16.56
C ILE A 14 31.69 7.03 -15.49
N VAL A 15 30.40 7.19 -15.76
CA VAL A 15 29.38 6.44 -15.06
C VAL A 15 29.62 5.00 -15.49
N VAL A 16 30.48 4.31 -14.74
CA VAL A 16 30.55 2.85 -14.81
C VAL A 16 29.21 2.38 -14.27
N ASN A 17 28.23 2.19 -15.16
CA ASN A 17 27.04 1.42 -14.85
C ASN A 17 27.55 0.03 -14.47
N ALA A 18 27.71 -0.22 -13.17
CA ALA A 18 28.03 -1.54 -12.70
C ALA A 18 26.83 -2.44 -13.05
N GLN A 19 27.03 -3.35 -14.00
CA GLN A 19 26.03 -4.36 -14.33
C GLN A 19 26.39 -5.61 -13.54
N GLN A 20 25.54 -5.98 -12.59
CA GLN A 20 25.69 -7.24 -11.87
C GLN A 20 24.94 -8.32 -12.63
N GLN A 21 25.67 -9.24 -13.24
CA GLN A 21 25.08 -10.40 -13.89
C GLN A 21 25.04 -11.57 -12.90
N LEU A 22 23.85 -12.09 -12.62
CA LEU A 22 23.69 -13.37 -11.92
C LEU A 22 23.23 -14.42 -12.92
N THR A 23 24.03 -15.48 -13.05
CA THR A 23 23.90 -16.45 -14.15
C THR A 23 23.07 -17.69 -13.83
N ASP A 24 22.66 -17.90 -12.58
CA ASP A 24 22.04 -19.15 -12.15
C ASP A 24 20.79 -18.92 -11.30
N ILE A 25 19.70 -18.47 -11.93
CA ILE A 25 18.39 -18.50 -11.27
C ILE A 25 17.84 -19.92 -11.37
N GLN A 26 17.45 -20.48 -10.25
CA GLN A 26 16.82 -21.79 -10.20
C GLN A 26 15.29 -21.67 -10.33
N LEU A 27 14.70 -22.53 -11.16
CA LEU A 27 13.25 -22.62 -11.32
C LEU A 27 12.58 -22.99 -9.99
N ASN A 28 11.39 -22.44 -9.77
CA ASN A 28 10.50 -22.72 -8.63
C ASN A 28 11.06 -22.33 -7.25
N ILE A 29 12.18 -21.62 -7.21
CA ILE A 29 12.82 -21.15 -5.98
C ILE A 29 12.68 -19.63 -5.91
N LEU A 30 12.15 -19.16 -4.78
CA LEU A 30 12.08 -17.74 -4.47
C LEU A 30 13.46 -17.27 -4.00
N GLY A 31 14.10 -16.39 -4.77
CA GLY A 31 15.37 -15.77 -4.43
C GLY A 31 15.21 -14.32 -3.96
N THR A 32 16.10 -13.87 -3.09
CA THR A 32 16.22 -12.44 -2.71
C THR A 32 17.48 -11.86 -3.33
N TYR A 33 17.33 -10.71 -4.00
CA TYR A 33 18.39 -10.06 -4.75
C TYR A 33 18.47 -8.57 -4.36
N ASN A 34 19.68 -8.01 -4.45
CA ASN A 34 19.89 -6.58 -4.21
C ASN A 34 20.97 -6.00 -5.12
N PHE A 35 20.90 -4.70 -5.37
CA PHE A 35 21.89 -3.94 -6.13
C PHE A 35 21.90 -2.46 -5.73
N THR A 36 23.00 -1.77 -5.97
CA THR A 36 23.14 -0.34 -5.66
C THR A 36 22.40 0.52 -6.69
N SER A 37 21.79 1.62 -6.24
CA SER A 37 21.19 2.62 -7.13
C SER A 37 22.18 3.10 -8.21
N GLY A 38 21.77 3.07 -9.49
CA GLY A 38 22.63 3.38 -10.64
C GLY A 38 23.34 2.15 -11.24
N SER A 39 23.19 0.99 -10.61
CA SER A 39 23.52 -0.32 -11.18
C SER A 39 22.25 -0.99 -11.71
N ASN A 40 22.40 -1.99 -12.57
CA ASN A 40 21.32 -2.86 -12.97
C ASN A 40 21.69 -4.31 -12.67
N ILE A 41 20.67 -5.16 -12.50
CA ILE A 41 20.88 -6.59 -12.35
C ILE A 41 20.29 -7.33 -13.55
N THR A 42 21.11 -8.19 -14.14
CA THR A 42 20.67 -9.12 -15.19
C THR A 42 20.61 -10.52 -14.62
N LEU A 43 19.44 -11.10 -14.77
CA LEU A 43 19.01 -12.37 -14.23
C LEU A 43 18.83 -13.33 -15.40
N ASN A 44 19.66 -14.37 -15.50
CA ASN A 44 19.61 -15.32 -16.62
C ASN A 44 19.12 -16.70 -16.17
N LEU A 45 18.20 -17.26 -16.95
CA LEU A 45 17.79 -18.65 -16.88
C LEU A 45 18.23 -19.36 -18.16
N GLN A 46 19.13 -20.32 -18.02
CA GLN A 46 19.56 -21.19 -19.13
C GLN A 46 18.53 -22.29 -19.38
N ASP A 47 18.38 -22.70 -20.64
CA ASP A 47 17.52 -23.83 -21.05
C ASP A 47 16.09 -23.74 -20.51
N SER A 48 15.48 -22.56 -20.62
CA SER A 48 14.16 -22.32 -20.04
C SER A 48 13.09 -23.24 -20.64
N PRO A 49 12.12 -23.70 -19.83
CA PRO A 49 11.00 -24.49 -20.30
C PRO A 49 10.16 -23.67 -21.28
N ALA A 50 9.42 -24.36 -22.15
CA ALA A 50 8.69 -23.72 -23.24
C ALA A 50 7.75 -22.62 -22.73
N LYS A 51 7.03 -22.84 -21.63
CA LYS A 51 6.23 -21.82 -20.93
C LYS A 51 6.98 -21.33 -19.69
N LEU A 52 6.96 -20.01 -19.46
CA LEU A 52 7.59 -19.40 -18.30
C LEU A 52 6.74 -18.26 -17.72
N ASP A 53 6.45 -18.37 -16.43
CA ASP A 53 5.85 -17.34 -15.60
C ASP A 53 6.92 -16.79 -14.65
N GLY A 54 6.85 -15.51 -14.31
CA GLY A 54 7.72 -14.95 -13.29
C GLY A 54 7.05 -13.83 -12.50
N MET A 55 7.54 -13.64 -11.28
CA MET A 55 7.03 -12.63 -10.36
C MET A 55 8.19 -11.99 -9.59
N LEU A 56 8.21 -10.66 -9.61
CA LEU A 56 9.09 -9.83 -8.82
C LEU A 56 8.28 -9.13 -7.73
N ILE A 57 8.70 -9.30 -6.47
CA ILE A 57 8.14 -8.61 -5.32
C ILE A 57 9.17 -7.58 -4.83
N PRO A 58 8.91 -6.28 -4.95
CA PRO A 58 9.83 -5.26 -4.48
C PRO A 58 9.87 -5.23 -2.95
N CYS A 59 11.07 -5.19 -2.38
CA CYS A 59 11.29 -5.11 -0.93
C CYS A 59 11.72 -3.69 -0.53
N TYR A 60 12.60 -3.07 -1.30
CA TYR A 60 13.01 -1.69 -1.09
C TYR A 60 13.40 -1.03 -2.40
N GLY A 61 12.89 0.17 -2.62
CA GLY A 61 13.20 1.00 -3.78
C GLY A 61 12.43 0.61 -5.05
N LYS A 62 12.08 1.63 -5.84
CA LYS A 62 11.24 1.49 -7.03
C LYS A 62 12.04 0.89 -8.19
N VAL A 63 11.46 -0.05 -8.92
CA VAL A 63 12.13 -0.73 -10.03
C VAL A 63 11.29 -0.78 -11.30
N ASN A 64 11.96 -0.64 -12.43
CA ASN A 64 11.44 -1.02 -13.74
C ASN A 64 11.97 -2.41 -14.10
N PHE A 65 11.16 -3.16 -14.83
CA PHE A 65 11.36 -4.57 -15.07
C PHE A 65 11.22 -4.87 -16.56
N PHE A 66 12.23 -5.54 -17.13
CA PHE A 66 12.27 -5.90 -18.55
C PHE A 66 12.64 -7.37 -18.68
N VAL A 67 12.00 -8.08 -19.61
CA VAL A 67 12.33 -9.48 -19.92
C VAL A 67 12.61 -9.60 -21.40
N GLY A 68 13.59 -10.43 -21.73
CA GLY A 68 14.08 -10.63 -23.08
C GLY A 68 14.61 -12.03 -23.29
N PHE A 69 14.94 -12.33 -24.55
CA PHE A 69 15.53 -13.61 -24.94
C PHE A 69 17.01 -13.44 -25.31
N ASN A 70 17.81 -14.46 -25.02
CA ASN A 70 19.20 -14.57 -25.46
C ASN A 70 20.06 -13.34 -25.10
N GLY A 71 19.95 -12.85 -23.87
CA GLY A 71 20.72 -11.70 -23.38
C GLY A 71 20.10 -10.34 -23.70
N LYS A 72 18.98 -10.28 -24.43
CA LYS A 72 18.35 -9.03 -24.89
C LYS A 72 17.27 -8.53 -23.94
N ALA A 73 17.62 -8.30 -22.67
CA ALA A 73 16.71 -7.66 -21.72
C ALA A 73 17.14 -6.21 -21.53
N SER A 74 16.53 -5.30 -22.29
CA SER A 74 16.84 -3.86 -22.23
C SER A 74 15.59 -3.01 -22.46
N PRO A 75 15.59 -1.72 -22.12
CA PRO A 75 14.45 -0.85 -22.41
C PRO A 75 14.13 -0.71 -23.91
N GLN A 76 15.09 -0.98 -24.80
CA GLN A 76 14.93 -0.83 -26.25
C GLN A 76 14.70 -2.16 -26.99
N ASP A 77 15.16 -3.26 -26.41
CA ASP A 77 15.02 -4.62 -26.93
C ASP A 77 14.57 -5.49 -25.77
N ASN A 78 13.26 -5.77 -25.71
CA ASN A 78 12.59 -6.63 -24.73
C ASN A 78 11.34 -7.26 -25.36
N VAL A 79 10.92 -8.39 -24.78
CA VAL A 79 9.64 -9.05 -25.11
C VAL A 79 8.55 -8.76 -24.08
N TYR A 80 8.94 -8.25 -22.92
CA TYR A 80 8.06 -7.78 -21.87
C TYR A 80 8.71 -6.60 -21.16
N GLN A 81 7.89 -5.61 -20.80
CA GLN A 81 8.31 -4.50 -19.97
C GLN A 81 7.21 -4.10 -19.00
N GLN A 82 7.61 -3.72 -17.80
CA GLN A 82 6.73 -3.11 -16.82
C GLN A 82 7.48 -2.04 -16.05
N TYR A 83 6.89 -0.86 -16.03
CA TYR A 83 7.39 0.25 -15.23
C TYR A 83 6.81 0.18 -13.83
N TRP A 84 7.54 0.76 -12.86
CA TRP A 84 7.06 0.86 -11.50
C TRP A 84 5.68 1.54 -11.43
N ASP A 85 4.73 0.88 -10.77
CA ASP A 85 3.40 1.40 -10.47
C ASP A 85 3.17 1.31 -8.95
N PRO A 86 2.92 2.43 -8.25
CA PRO A 86 2.68 2.41 -6.80
C PRO A 86 1.39 1.66 -6.39
N GLU A 87 0.46 1.42 -7.32
CA GLU A 87 -0.76 0.66 -7.03
C GLU A 87 -0.52 -0.86 -7.08
N GLN A 88 0.65 -1.30 -7.55
CA GLN A 88 0.97 -2.71 -7.72
C GLN A 88 1.89 -3.24 -6.62
N GLN A 89 1.52 -4.39 -6.06
CA GLN A 89 2.29 -5.07 -5.01
C GLN A 89 3.36 -6.01 -5.56
N SER A 90 3.30 -6.34 -6.86
CA SER A 90 4.27 -7.18 -7.55
C SER A 90 4.26 -6.89 -9.04
N LEU A 91 5.34 -7.24 -9.73
CA LEU A 91 5.46 -7.20 -11.18
C LEU A 91 5.52 -8.64 -11.67
N SER A 92 4.57 -9.06 -12.51
CA SER A 92 4.49 -10.43 -13.00
C SER A 92 4.49 -10.47 -14.52
N PHE A 93 5.13 -11.48 -15.09
CA PHE A 93 5.10 -11.72 -16.53
C PHE A 93 4.68 -13.15 -16.83
N ASN A 94 4.08 -13.33 -18.01
CA ASN A 94 3.76 -14.63 -18.60
C ASN A 94 4.36 -14.63 -20.01
N LEU A 95 5.33 -15.52 -20.25
CA LEU A 95 5.88 -15.74 -21.58
C LEU A 95 5.21 -16.97 -22.21
N PRO A 96 4.66 -16.81 -23.43
CA PRO A 96 4.01 -17.90 -24.15
C PRO A 96 5.01 -18.99 -24.54
N THR A 97 4.49 -20.17 -24.85
CA THR A 97 5.27 -21.36 -25.22
C THR A 97 6.25 -21.07 -26.36
N ILE A 98 7.54 -21.00 -26.05
CA ILE A 98 8.62 -20.89 -27.04
C ILE A 98 8.94 -22.31 -27.47
N GLY A 99 8.78 -22.61 -28.77
CA GLY A 99 8.93 -23.97 -29.31
C GLY A 99 10.36 -24.54 -29.26
N GLN A 100 11.33 -23.81 -28.71
CA GLN A 100 12.72 -24.23 -28.54
C GLN A 100 13.27 -23.70 -27.19
N PRO A 101 14.13 -24.46 -26.50
CA PRO A 101 14.85 -23.97 -25.33
C PRO A 101 15.55 -22.64 -25.65
N THR A 102 15.27 -21.62 -24.84
CA THR A 102 15.77 -20.26 -25.05
C THR A 102 16.30 -19.72 -23.73
N ASN A 103 17.37 -18.92 -23.76
CA ASN A 103 17.85 -18.25 -22.56
C ASN A 103 16.92 -17.07 -22.26
N VAL A 104 16.33 -17.04 -21.07
CA VAL A 104 15.52 -15.89 -20.63
C VAL A 104 16.39 -14.98 -19.80
N SER A 105 16.46 -13.73 -20.21
CA SER A 105 17.18 -12.67 -19.52
C SER A 105 16.17 -11.70 -18.93
N THR A 106 16.39 -11.31 -17.69
CA THR A 106 15.56 -10.33 -16.99
C THR A 106 16.46 -9.19 -16.52
N LEU A 107 16.07 -7.95 -16.81
CA LEU A 107 16.75 -6.74 -16.38
C LEU A 107 15.88 -6.01 -15.37
N VAL A 108 16.44 -5.77 -14.18
CA VAL A 108 15.82 -4.91 -13.16
C VAL A 108 16.63 -3.63 -13.06
N VAL A 109 15.94 -2.50 -13.22
CA VAL A 109 16.53 -1.15 -13.26
C VAL A 109 15.93 -0.32 -12.13
N ALA A 110 16.75 0.36 -11.35
CA ALA A 110 16.25 1.32 -10.36
C ALA A 110 15.50 2.48 -11.06
N ASN A 111 14.29 2.80 -10.60
CA ASN A 111 13.49 3.89 -11.15
C ASN A 111 13.89 5.26 -10.55
N ALA A 112 14.51 5.27 -9.36
CA ALA A 112 14.96 6.48 -8.70
C ALA A 112 16.27 6.26 -7.95
N THR A 113 16.96 7.35 -7.63
CA THR A 113 18.11 7.31 -6.73
C THR A 113 17.67 6.92 -5.34
N SER A 114 18.39 5.98 -4.73
CA SER A 114 18.13 5.48 -3.38
C SER A 114 19.39 5.58 -2.53
N SER A 115 19.23 6.00 -1.28
CA SER A 115 20.30 6.02 -0.28
C SER A 115 20.63 4.63 0.27
N LYS A 116 19.79 3.62 -0.03
CA LYS A 116 19.99 2.22 0.32
C LYS A 116 20.00 1.33 -0.93
N PRO A 117 20.61 0.13 -0.87
CA PRO A 117 20.47 -0.85 -1.93
C PRO A 117 18.99 -1.09 -2.28
N ILE A 118 18.72 -1.24 -3.57
CA ILE A 118 17.44 -1.72 -4.07
C ILE A 118 17.37 -3.20 -3.76
N VAL A 119 16.24 -3.67 -3.22
CA VAL A 119 16.06 -5.07 -2.81
C VAL A 119 14.74 -5.58 -3.37
N PHE A 120 14.74 -6.80 -3.92
CA PHE A 120 13.55 -7.46 -4.41
C PHE A 120 13.64 -8.98 -4.25
N GLN A 121 12.50 -9.64 -4.21
CA GLN A 121 12.38 -11.08 -4.36
C GLN A 121 11.95 -11.42 -5.78
N PHE A 122 12.44 -12.53 -6.30
CA PHE A 122 12.12 -12.98 -7.65
C PHE A 122 11.94 -14.48 -7.69
N ILE A 123 10.91 -14.92 -8.40
CA ILE A 123 10.65 -16.33 -8.69
C ILE A 123 10.28 -16.49 -10.16
N VAL A 124 10.76 -17.58 -10.74
CA VAL A 124 10.43 -17.99 -12.11
C VAL A 124 9.96 -19.44 -12.07
N THR A 125 8.87 -19.74 -12.79
CA THR A 125 8.23 -21.06 -12.77
C THR A 125 7.55 -21.37 -14.10
N PRO A 126 7.52 -22.62 -14.58
CA PRO A 126 6.69 -23.01 -15.71
C PRO A 126 5.18 -23.04 -15.37
N ASP A 127 4.82 -23.05 -14.08
CA ASP A 127 3.45 -23.17 -13.62
C ASP A 127 3.15 -22.32 -12.39
N PHE A 128 2.71 -21.08 -12.64
CA PHE A 128 2.35 -20.13 -11.59
C PHE A 128 1.29 -20.65 -10.62
N ASN A 129 0.28 -21.37 -11.12
CA ASN A 129 -0.87 -21.77 -10.34
C ASN A 129 -0.56 -22.90 -9.35
N THR A 130 0.45 -23.72 -9.63
CA THR A 130 0.86 -24.81 -8.74
C THR A 130 2.03 -24.44 -7.84
N ILE A 131 2.79 -23.40 -8.19
CA ILE A 131 4.00 -23.01 -7.45
C ILE A 131 3.84 -21.73 -6.65
N VAL A 132 3.19 -20.69 -7.19
CA VAL A 132 3.09 -19.39 -6.52
C VAL A 132 1.84 -19.35 -5.66
N ASN A 133 0.65 -19.51 -6.27
CA ASN A 133 -0.63 -19.36 -5.58
C ASN A 133 -0.78 -20.20 -4.29
N PRO A 134 -0.47 -21.52 -4.28
CA PRO A 134 -0.68 -22.32 -3.07
C PRO A 134 0.40 -22.11 -2.00
N LYS A 135 1.57 -21.62 -2.39
CA LYS A 135 2.71 -21.48 -1.49
C LYS A 135 2.72 -20.14 -0.76
N PHE A 136 2.26 -19.06 -1.38
CA PHE A 136 2.11 -17.78 -0.67
C PHE A 136 0.89 -17.83 0.26
N PRO A 137 1.05 -17.51 1.56
CA PRO A 137 -0.09 -17.42 2.46
C PRO A 137 -1.03 -16.30 2.02
N MET A 138 -2.35 -16.53 2.11
CA MET A 138 -3.37 -15.52 1.80
C MET A 138 -3.95 -14.95 3.11
N PRO A 139 -3.63 -13.69 3.47
CA PRO A 139 -4.18 -13.04 4.66
C PRO A 139 -5.72 -13.08 4.68
N GLY A 140 -6.29 -13.54 5.80
CA GLY A 140 -7.74 -13.58 5.98
C GLY A 140 -8.37 -12.19 5.93
N ASN A 141 -9.63 -12.10 5.49
CA ASN A 141 -10.36 -10.84 5.33
C ASN A 141 -9.60 -9.77 4.50
N GLY A 142 -8.87 -10.22 3.47
CA GLY A 142 -8.06 -9.34 2.62
C GLY A 142 -6.89 -8.68 3.35
N GLY A 143 -6.45 -9.26 4.48
CA GLY A 143 -5.32 -8.75 5.26
C GLY A 143 -5.64 -7.53 6.13
N LYS A 144 -6.91 -7.15 6.30
CA LYS A 144 -7.29 -6.02 7.15
C LYS A 144 -6.87 -6.23 8.61
N LEU A 145 -6.37 -5.16 9.22
CA LEU A 145 -6.07 -5.09 10.65
C LEU A 145 -7.11 -4.23 11.38
N GLU A 146 -7.57 -4.70 12.54
CA GLU A 146 -8.34 -3.92 13.50
C GLU A 146 -7.38 -3.44 14.60
N LEU A 147 -7.20 -2.12 14.73
CA LEU A 147 -6.27 -1.51 15.68
C LEU A 147 -7.04 -0.76 16.77
N ALA A 148 -6.68 -0.96 18.02
CA ALA A 148 -7.23 -0.18 19.13
C ALA A 148 -6.16 0.21 20.14
N MET A 149 -6.10 1.50 20.46
CA MET A 149 -5.16 2.06 21.43
C MET A 149 -5.60 1.74 22.87
N THR A 150 -4.62 1.49 23.74
CA THR A 150 -4.82 1.23 25.18
C THR A 150 -3.84 2.07 26.00
N ASP A 151 -4.06 2.14 27.32
CA ASP A 151 -3.19 2.84 28.27
C ASP A 151 -2.75 4.25 27.82
N LYS A 152 -3.72 5.06 27.37
CA LYS A 152 -3.50 6.43 26.88
C LYS A 152 -2.44 6.53 25.77
N GLY A 153 -2.37 5.52 24.91
CA GLY A 153 -1.46 5.48 23.77
C GLY A 153 -0.12 4.76 24.03
N LYS A 154 0.08 4.22 25.24
CA LYS A 154 1.27 3.44 25.61
C LYS A 154 1.16 1.95 25.26
N GLY A 155 -0.04 1.50 24.91
CA GLY A 155 -0.27 0.15 24.42
C GLY A 155 -1.27 0.15 23.27
N ALA A 156 -1.38 -1.00 22.61
CA ALA A 156 -2.37 -1.23 21.58
C ALA A 156 -2.75 -2.70 21.51
N THR A 157 -3.92 -2.96 20.93
CA THR A 157 -4.32 -4.30 20.50
C THR A 157 -4.41 -4.33 18.98
N VAL A 158 -3.94 -5.43 18.40
CA VAL A 158 -3.96 -5.70 16.97
C VAL A 158 -4.74 -6.97 16.76
N LYS A 159 -5.90 -6.85 16.11
CA LYS A 159 -6.78 -7.98 15.81
C LYS A 159 -6.80 -8.24 14.31
N PHE A 160 -6.70 -9.50 13.92
CA PHE A 160 -6.66 -9.92 12.52
C PHE A 160 -7.23 -11.32 12.33
N THR A 161 -7.64 -11.62 11.10
CA THR A 161 -8.20 -12.93 10.74
C THR A 161 -7.07 -13.85 10.25
N LYS A 162 -7.02 -15.09 10.76
CA LYS A 162 -6.06 -16.12 10.32
C LYS A 162 -6.17 -16.37 8.82
N THR A 163 -5.12 -16.93 8.24
CA THR A 163 -5.09 -17.41 6.86
C THR A 163 -5.93 -18.68 6.71
N ASP A 164 -6.00 -19.20 5.49
CA ASP A 164 -6.63 -20.47 5.15
C ASP A 164 -5.88 -21.71 5.67
N ASN A 165 -4.65 -21.57 6.20
CA ASN A 165 -3.81 -22.68 6.63
C ASN A 165 -3.45 -22.56 8.12
N SER A 166 -3.76 -23.60 8.90
CA SER A 166 -3.53 -23.64 10.35
C SER A 166 -2.05 -23.74 10.76
N ASN A 167 -1.16 -24.08 9.83
CA ASN A 167 0.28 -24.21 10.09
C ASN A 167 1.07 -22.94 9.76
N ASP A 168 0.40 -21.89 9.28
CA ASP A 168 1.03 -20.60 9.04
C ASP A 168 1.40 -19.94 10.38
N THR A 169 2.57 -19.30 10.42
CA THR A 169 3.03 -18.56 11.60
C THR A 169 2.92 -17.05 11.38
N TYR A 170 2.71 -16.30 12.45
CA TYR A 170 2.49 -14.84 12.41
C TYR A 170 3.53 -14.13 13.25
N GLN A 171 4.22 -13.15 12.68
CA GLN A 171 5.16 -12.28 13.37
C GLN A 171 4.75 -10.83 13.19
N ILE A 172 4.62 -10.11 14.29
CA ILE A 172 4.28 -8.68 14.29
C ILE A 172 5.57 -7.88 14.20
N TYR A 173 5.55 -6.84 13.37
CA TYR A 173 6.63 -5.89 13.18
C TYR A 173 6.15 -4.48 13.53
N LYS A 174 7.02 -3.69 14.17
CA LYS A 174 6.82 -2.25 14.38
C LYS A 174 7.88 -1.42 13.71
N PHE A 175 7.48 -0.23 13.32
CA PHE A 175 8.37 0.85 12.92
C PHE A 175 7.91 2.16 13.56
N VAL A 176 8.85 2.93 14.12
CA VAL A 176 8.55 4.19 14.81
C VAL A 176 8.90 5.35 13.89
N GLY A 177 7.95 6.27 13.67
CA GLY A 177 8.08 7.43 12.80
C GLY A 177 7.45 7.25 11.42
N SER A 178 7.83 8.12 10.48
CA SER A 178 7.33 8.13 9.11
C SER A 178 8.03 7.09 8.24
N LEU A 179 7.26 6.33 7.45
CA LEU A 179 7.81 5.32 6.53
C LEU A 179 8.90 5.94 5.65
N PRO A 180 10.09 5.32 5.56
CA PRO A 180 11.16 5.86 4.72
C PRO A 180 10.82 5.73 3.24
N ASP A 181 11.29 6.68 2.43
CA ASP A 181 11.08 6.65 0.99
C ASP A 181 11.62 5.36 0.36
N GLY A 182 10.77 4.70 -0.43
CA GLY A 182 11.08 3.42 -1.06
C GLY A 182 10.79 2.19 -0.20
N ALA A 183 10.28 2.35 1.03
CA ALA A 183 9.73 1.23 1.79
C ALA A 183 8.44 0.70 1.16
N PHE A 184 8.30 -0.63 1.13
CA PHE A 184 7.09 -1.29 0.66
C PHE A 184 6.41 -2.04 1.81
N PRO A 185 5.39 -1.45 2.43
CA PRO A 185 4.71 -2.05 3.56
C PRO A 185 3.81 -3.25 3.19
N PHE A 186 3.60 -3.48 1.89
CA PHE A 186 2.82 -4.59 1.36
C PHE A 186 3.65 -5.86 1.11
N SER A 187 4.99 -5.83 1.29
CA SER A 187 5.84 -7.00 1.06
C SER A 187 6.56 -7.42 2.33
N ALA A 188 6.61 -8.72 2.60
CA ALA A 188 7.22 -9.25 3.82
C ALA A 188 8.71 -8.92 3.90
N CYS A 189 9.41 -9.12 2.79
CA CYS A 189 10.81 -8.73 2.68
C CYS A 189 11.01 -7.22 2.82
N GLY A 190 10.05 -6.38 2.40
CA GLY A 190 10.11 -4.94 2.56
C GLY A 190 9.91 -4.49 3.99
N VAL A 191 8.90 -5.02 4.68
CA VAL A 191 8.71 -4.82 6.13
C VAL A 191 9.98 -5.14 6.90
N GLN A 192 10.66 -6.24 6.58
CA GLN A 192 11.92 -6.65 7.22
C GLN A 192 13.10 -5.68 6.97
N GLN A 193 13.04 -4.81 5.94
CA GLN A 193 14.11 -3.83 5.67
C GLN A 193 14.05 -2.58 6.57
N TYR A 194 12.88 -2.26 7.12
CA TYR A 194 12.68 -1.00 7.86
C TYR A 194 12.03 -1.18 9.22
N ALA A 195 11.38 -2.31 9.51
CA ALA A 195 10.68 -2.57 10.76
C ALA A 195 11.38 -3.66 11.59
N SER A 196 11.14 -3.65 12.89
CA SER A 196 11.68 -4.64 13.84
C SER A 196 10.58 -5.55 14.37
N PRO A 197 10.85 -6.86 14.57
CA PRO A 197 9.87 -7.76 15.15
C PRO A 197 9.55 -7.35 16.60
N ILE A 198 8.32 -7.66 17.02
CA ILE A 198 7.87 -7.52 18.40
C ILE A 198 7.53 -8.91 18.94
N ASP A 199 8.03 -9.23 20.12
CA ASP A 199 7.58 -10.39 20.88
C ASP A 199 6.20 -10.10 21.47
N ALA A 200 5.16 -10.38 20.69
CA ALA A 200 3.78 -10.23 21.11
C ALA A 200 3.16 -11.60 21.39
N THR A 201 2.45 -11.74 22.51
CA THR A 201 1.65 -12.93 22.78
C THR A 201 0.40 -12.88 21.92
N LEU A 202 0.20 -13.90 21.07
CA LEU A 202 -1.00 -14.06 20.26
C LEU A 202 -2.04 -14.86 21.04
N GLN A 203 -3.26 -14.34 21.12
CA GLN A 203 -4.40 -14.99 21.76
C GLN A 203 -5.46 -15.28 20.70
N GLU A 204 -5.98 -16.50 20.67
CA GLU A 204 -7.12 -16.83 19.81
C GLU A 204 -8.40 -16.22 20.34
N VAL A 205 -9.16 -15.59 19.45
CA VAL A 205 -10.49 -15.06 19.75
C VAL A 205 -11.47 -15.63 18.74
N GLY A 206 -12.33 -16.53 19.19
CA GLY A 206 -13.17 -17.34 18.31
C GLY A 206 -12.36 -18.37 17.52
N SER A 207 -12.91 -18.84 16.40
CA SER A 207 -12.30 -19.92 15.61
C SER A 207 -11.23 -19.46 14.61
N ASN A 208 -11.28 -18.20 14.16
CA ASN A 208 -10.48 -17.71 13.03
C ASN A 208 -9.80 -16.35 13.25
N GLN A 209 -9.80 -15.80 14.46
CA GLN A 209 -9.16 -14.51 14.74
C GLN A 209 -8.04 -14.64 15.77
N LEU A 210 -7.02 -13.81 15.61
CA LEU A 210 -5.93 -13.64 16.54
C LEU A 210 -5.93 -12.20 17.04
N ILE A 211 -5.65 -12.02 18.32
CA ILE A 211 -5.40 -10.73 18.96
C ILE A 211 -4.00 -10.73 19.54
N ALA A 212 -3.28 -9.65 19.31
CA ALA A 212 -1.99 -9.39 19.91
C ALA A 212 -2.05 -8.12 20.74
N SER A 213 -1.44 -8.16 21.92
CA SER A 213 -1.28 -6.98 22.78
C SER A 213 0.14 -6.45 22.67
N ILE A 214 0.26 -5.15 22.41
CA ILE A 214 1.52 -4.43 22.29
C ILE A 214 1.61 -3.43 23.45
N THR A 215 2.77 -3.36 24.08
CA THR A 215 3.06 -2.43 25.19
C THR A 215 4.32 -1.62 24.90
N GLY A 216 4.50 -0.51 25.63
CA GLY A 216 5.71 0.31 25.52
C GLY A 216 5.75 1.17 24.24
N LEU A 217 4.58 1.58 23.75
CA LEU A 217 4.46 2.55 22.69
C LEU A 217 4.76 3.96 23.22
N ASP A 218 5.36 4.80 22.39
CA ASP A 218 5.49 6.22 22.65
C ASP A 218 4.23 6.93 22.11
N PRO A 219 3.38 7.52 22.97
CA PRO A 219 2.17 8.21 22.53
C PRO A 219 2.45 9.49 21.72
N SER A 220 3.69 9.99 21.71
CA SER A 220 4.07 11.21 20.98
C SER A 220 4.55 10.97 19.56
N VAL A 221 4.75 9.70 19.15
CA VAL A 221 5.31 9.35 17.85
C VAL A 221 4.42 8.31 17.15
N PRO A 222 4.07 8.51 15.86
CA PRO A 222 3.37 7.49 15.08
C PRO A 222 4.15 6.18 15.08
N THR A 223 3.43 5.07 15.24
CA THR A 223 4.01 3.73 15.19
C THR A 223 3.29 2.91 14.13
N GLY A 224 4.00 2.56 13.06
CA GLY A 224 3.50 1.64 12.04
C GLY A 224 3.54 0.20 12.51
N ILE A 225 2.50 -0.56 12.18
CA ILE A 225 2.37 -1.98 12.47
C ILE A 225 2.14 -2.76 11.17
N SER A 226 2.85 -3.86 11.03
CA SER A 226 2.61 -4.87 10.00
C SER A 226 2.67 -6.25 10.62
N ILE A 227 1.97 -7.20 10.00
CA ILE A 227 2.04 -8.62 10.36
C ILE A 227 2.57 -9.37 9.16
N ILE A 228 3.68 -10.07 9.33
CA ILE A 228 4.19 -11.02 8.34
C ILE A 228 3.62 -12.39 8.71
N VAL A 229 2.96 -13.01 7.75
CA VAL A 229 2.57 -14.42 7.82
C VAL A 229 3.53 -15.25 7.01
N THR A 230 3.99 -16.37 7.57
CA THR A 230 4.93 -17.30 6.94
C THR A 230 4.29 -18.68 6.83
N ARG A 231 4.22 -19.20 5.60
CA ARG A 231 3.81 -20.58 5.34
C ARG A 231 5.00 -21.54 5.46
N PRO A 232 4.83 -22.77 5.97
CA PRO A 232 5.89 -23.77 5.94
C PRO A 232 6.52 -23.90 4.54
N GLY A 233 7.84 -23.78 4.46
CA GLY A 233 8.57 -23.64 3.20
C GLY A 233 9.09 -22.21 2.91
N GLY A 234 8.81 -21.23 3.79
CA GLY A 234 9.46 -19.92 3.79
C GLY A 234 8.79 -18.85 2.92
N TYR A 235 7.62 -19.15 2.36
CA TYR A 235 6.83 -18.19 1.59
C TYR A 235 6.10 -17.24 2.54
N GLN A 236 6.19 -15.95 2.26
CA GLN A 236 5.72 -14.91 3.18
C GLN A 236 4.78 -13.93 2.48
N ASN A 237 3.81 -13.43 3.24
CA ASN A 237 2.93 -12.34 2.83
C ASN A 237 2.68 -11.40 4.01
N THR A 238 2.12 -10.22 3.75
CA THR A 238 1.84 -9.22 4.79
C THR A 238 0.36 -8.92 4.89
N TYR A 239 -0.10 -8.70 6.11
CA TYR A 239 -1.34 -7.98 6.35
C TYR A 239 -1.18 -6.49 6.02
N SER A 240 -2.29 -5.80 5.82
CA SER A 240 -2.31 -4.37 5.57
C SER A 240 -1.54 -3.62 6.66
N TYR A 241 -0.79 -2.60 6.26
CA TYR A 241 -0.11 -1.71 7.18
C TYR A 241 -1.11 -0.80 7.89
N GLY A 242 -0.97 -0.68 9.20
CA GLY A 242 -1.75 0.24 10.00
C GLY A 242 -0.88 1.13 10.86
N ILE A 243 -1.40 2.31 11.21
CA ILE A 243 -0.67 3.32 11.98
C ILE A 243 -1.35 3.49 13.34
N LEU A 244 -0.55 3.43 14.40
CA LEU A 244 -0.94 3.72 15.77
C LEU A 244 -0.39 5.10 16.16
N ASN A 245 -1.01 5.77 17.13
CA ASN A 245 -0.60 7.10 17.59
C ASN A 245 -0.47 8.14 16.46
N ASP A 246 -1.29 8.03 15.40
CA ASP A 246 -1.28 9.04 14.34
C ASP A 246 -1.97 10.32 14.84
N PRO A 247 -1.24 11.43 15.03
CA PRO A 247 -1.85 12.71 15.43
C PRO A 247 -2.84 13.24 14.37
N ASN A 248 -2.76 12.75 13.12
CA ASN A 248 -3.63 13.15 12.02
C ASN A 248 -4.90 12.28 11.89
N GLU A 249 -4.93 11.05 12.39
CA GLU A 249 -6.17 10.24 12.39
C GLU A 249 -7.21 10.72 13.41
N ALA A 250 -6.80 11.53 14.40
CA ALA A 250 -7.70 12.31 15.24
C ALA A 250 -8.52 13.38 14.46
N SER A 251 -8.30 13.51 13.14
CA SER A 251 -9.05 14.43 12.27
C SER A 251 -10.33 13.85 11.65
N SER A 252 -10.58 12.54 11.73
CA SER A 252 -11.84 11.96 11.23
C SER A 252 -13.07 12.44 12.01
N THR A 253 -12.90 12.87 13.26
CA THR A 253 -13.93 13.57 14.07
C THR A 253 -14.01 15.08 13.82
N LYS A 254 -13.04 15.70 13.13
CA LYS A 254 -13.12 17.13 12.77
C LYS A 254 -14.00 17.39 11.55
N SER A 255 -14.06 16.43 10.62
CA SER A 255 -14.86 16.58 9.39
C SER A 255 -16.38 16.55 9.68
N SER A 256 -16.84 15.69 10.58
CA SER A 256 -18.27 15.61 10.96
C SER A 256 -18.76 16.86 11.69
N ILE A 257 -17.93 17.48 12.54
CA ILE A 257 -18.26 18.73 13.23
C ILE A 257 -18.28 19.91 12.26
N PHE A 258 -17.36 19.98 11.29
CA PHE A 258 -17.37 21.03 10.26
C PHE A 258 -18.58 20.93 9.33
N ILE A 259 -18.98 19.71 8.93
CA ILE A 259 -20.17 19.50 8.10
C ILE A 259 -21.46 19.85 8.88
N MET A 260 -21.57 19.44 10.14
CA MET A 260 -22.68 19.85 11.02
C MET A 260 -22.75 21.37 11.21
N ALA A 261 -21.62 22.02 11.46
CA ALA A 261 -21.56 23.47 11.60
C ALA A 261 -21.92 24.22 10.30
N MET A 262 -21.49 23.70 9.13
CA MET A 262 -21.88 24.25 7.84
C MET A 262 -23.38 24.10 7.58
N ILE A 263 -23.96 22.92 7.83
CA ILE A 263 -25.41 22.69 7.67
C ILE A 263 -26.22 23.62 8.57
N LEU A 264 -25.77 23.83 9.82
CA LEU A 264 -26.41 24.76 10.74
C LEU A 264 -26.31 26.23 10.26
N CYS A 265 -25.14 26.65 9.77
CA CYS A 265 -24.97 27.99 9.20
C CYS A 265 -25.83 28.20 7.95
N PHE A 266 -25.89 27.21 7.04
CA PHE A 266 -26.71 27.29 5.83
C PHE A 266 -28.20 27.35 6.17
N THR A 267 -28.69 26.58 7.13
CA THR A 267 -30.11 26.64 7.55
C THR A 267 -30.47 27.96 8.21
N ILE A 268 -29.58 28.54 9.02
CA ILE A 268 -29.79 29.89 9.58
C ILE A 268 -29.80 30.95 8.47
N LEU A 269 -28.85 30.89 7.54
CA LEU A 269 -28.76 31.86 6.44
C LEU A 269 -29.99 31.77 5.52
N PHE A 270 -30.44 30.56 5.19
CA PHE A 270 -31.63 30.34 4.38
C PHE A 270 -32.89 30.83 5.10
N GLY A 271 -33.00 30.58 6.41
CA GLY A 271 -34.08 31.12 7.23
C GLY A 271 -34.13 32.65 7.21
N LEU A 272 -32.97 33.32 7.29
CA LEU A 272 -32.88 34.79 7.23
C LEU A 272 -33.25 35.34 5.85
N ILE A 273 -32.85 34.68 4.76
CA ILE A 273 -33.22 35.06 3.40
C ILE A 273 -34.74 34.96 3.22
N VAL A 274 -35.34 33.84 3.62
CA VAL A 274 -36.79 33.63 3.53
C VAL A 274 -37.55 34.66 4.37
N ILE A 275 -37.08 34.98 5.58
CA ILE A 275 -37.70 36.04 6.41
C ILE A 275 -37.64 37.39 5.69
N ASN A 276 -36.51 37.74 5.08
CA ASN A 276 -36.35 39.02 4.38
C ASN A 276 -37.24 39.10 3.13
N GLU A 277 -37.37 38.01 2.38
CA GLU A 277 -38.19 37.94 1.18
C GLU A 277 -39.70 37.95 1.51
N VAL A 278 -40.10 37.31 2.61
CA VAL A 278 -41.46 37.40 3.18
C VAL A 278 -41.75 38.82 3.65
N ASP A 279 -40.78 39.51 4.26
CA ASP A 279 -40.95 40.89 4.73
C ASP A 279 -41.19 41.86 3.57
N GLN A 280 -40.38 41.75 2.50
CA GLN A 280 -40.52 42.60 1.32
C GLN A 280 -41.84 42.38 0.58
N ASN A 281 -42.36 41.16 0.54
CA ASN A 281 -43.56 40.83 -0.22
C ASN A 281 -44.87 41.00 0.56
N LEU A 282 -44.87 40.87 1.89
CA LEU A 282 -46.11 40.84 2.69
C LEU A 282 -46.28 42.06 3.61
N ASN A 283 -45.26 42.92 3.75
CA ASN A 283 -45.30 44.18 4.51
C ASN A 283 -45.90 44.02 5.92
N LEU A 284 -45.58 42.89 6.56
CA LEU A 284 -46.09 42.54 7.88
C LEU A 284 -45.40 43.46 8.91
N LYS A 285 -46.15 44.22 9.70
CA LYS A 285 -45.55 45.15 10.68
C LYS A 285 -45.11 44.49 11.98
N ASP A 286 -45.65 43.31 12.31
CA ASP A 286 -45.36 42.61 13.56
C ASP A 286 -44.40 41.41 13.37
N ARG A 287 -43.34 41.35 14.19
CA ARG A 287 -42.33 40.29 14.14
C ARG A 287 -42.89 38.92 14.53
N THR A 288 -43.84 38.88 15.46
CA THR A 288 -44.40 37.60 15.98
C THR A 288 -45.17 36.87 14.88
N THR A 289 -45.96 37.63 14.12
CA THR A 289 -46.74 37.12 12.98
C THR A 289 -45.84 36.61 11.84
N LYS A 290 -44.66 37.24 11.62
CA LYS A 290 -43.67 36.80 10.62
C LYS A 290 -43.08 35.41 10.93
N TYR A 291 -42.67 35.18 12.18
CA TYR A 291 -42.09 33.88 12.57
C TYR A 291 -43.09 32.72 12.43
N PHE A 292 -44.37 32.94 12.78
CA PHE A 292 -45.41 31.94 12.60
C PHE A 292 -45.67 31.59 11.12
N PHE A 293 -45.62 32.58 10.22
CA PHE A 293 -45.79 32.35 8.78
C PHE A 293 -44.65 31.53 8.17
N VAL A 294 -43.40 31.82 8.55
CA VAL A 294 -42.23 31.05 8.09
C VAL A 294 -42.27 29.61 8.60
N LEU A 295 -42.66 29.40 9.86
CA LEU A 295 -42.86 28.05 10.41
C LEU A 295 -43.96 27.27 9.66
N ALA A 296 -45.06 27.93 9.32
CA ALA A 296 -46.18 27.32 8.58
C ALA A 296 -45.80 26.94 7.14
N ILE A 297 -45.00 27.76 6.44
CA ILE A 297 -44.49 27.45 5.09
C ILE A 297 -43.49 26.29 5.15
N TYR A 298 -42.59 26.28 6.14
CA TYR A 298 -41.63 25.20 6.31
C TYR A 298 -42.32 23.85 6.56
N ASN A 299 -43.36 23.85 7.40
CA ASN A 299 -44.12 22.63 7.74
C ASN A 299 -45.03 22.12 6.60
N LYS A 300 -45.40 22.98 5.64
CA LYS A 300 -46.20 22.60 4.47
C LYS A 300 -45.36 21.97 3.35
N ASN A 301 -44.08 22.34 3.25
CA ASN A 301 -43.15 21.79 2.25
C ASN A 301 -42.42 20.52 2.72
N THR A 302 -42.45 20.17 4.01
CA THR A 302 -41.95 18.89 4.56
C THR A 302 -42.89 17.70 4.37
N TRP A 303 -44.06 17.88 3.73
CA TRP A 303 -44.97 16.80 3.35
C TRP A 303 -44.69 16.19 1.96
N ILE A 304 -43.54 16.51 1.35
CA ILE A 304 -43.07 15.85 0.13
C ILE A 304 -42.09 14.73 0.53
N ASN A 305 -42.59 13.49 0.44
CA ASN A 305 -41.86 12.22 0.43
C ASN A 305 -41.02 11.80 1.66
N LEU A 306 -41.71 11.50 2.77
CA LEU A 306 -41.20 10.56 3.80
C LEU A 306 -42.01 9.24 3.89
N THR A 307 -43.01 9.04 3.01
CA THR A 307 -43.80 7.81 2.94
C THR A 307 -43.20 6.70 2.08
N GLU A 308 -42.04 6.91 1.44
CA GLU A 308 -41.36 5.87 0.63
C GLU A 308 -40.04 5.35 1.24
N TYR A 309 -39.70 5.71 2.49
CA TYR A 309 -38.46 5.25 3.15
C TYR A 309 -38.65 4.56 4.51
N SER A 310 -39.85 4.04 4.80
CA SER A 310 -40.07 3.20 5.99
C SER A 310 -41.09 2.09 5.75
N ALA A 311 -40.77 1.17 4.83
CA ALA A 311 -41.49 -0.10 4.71
C ALA A 311 -40.57 -1.27 4.34
N THR A 312 -39.40 -1.38 4.97
CA THR A 312 -38.66 -2.66 5.16
C THR A 312 -37.63 -2.48 6.27
N ALA A 313 -38.11 -2.36 7.51
CA ALA A 313 -37.31 -2.58 8.71
C ALA A 313 -38.26 -2.83 9.89
N PHE A 314 -39.01 -3.93 9.84
CA PHE A 314 -39.52 -4.68 11.00
C PHE A 314 -40.12 -6.00 10.49
N HIS A 315 -39.24 -6.98 10.28
CA HIS A 315 -39.36 -8.35 10.79
C HIS A 315 -37.96 -8.94 10.92
#